data_AF-A0A8K0V248-F1
#
_entry.id   AF-A0A8K0V248-F1
#
_cell.length_a   1.000
_cell.length_b   1.000
_cell.length_c   1.000
_cell.angle_alpha   90.00
_cell.angle_beta   90.00
_cell.angle_gamma   90.00
#
_symmetry.space_group_name_H-M   'P 1'
#
loop_
_entity.id
_entity.type
_entity.pdbx_description
1 polymer ?
#
loop_
_entity_poly.entity_id
_entity_poly.type
_entity_poly.pdbx_seq_one_letter_code
_entity_poly.pdbx_strand_id
1 'polypeptide(L)'
;MNWLNLASWLPCTEVEGPGKRAALWVQGCDKRCVGCCNPGYLKIIEREIIHANTMIDRLLAAHEEWGLEGVTFLGGEPFLQAQGLAAVAEGVSYAGLSVMVFTGYTMGELNELNLHGTQALLKWTDVIVDGPYQSSSPDRTRNWVGSTNQQFHYLTNRYSESIEGSTLPDRAMEWRISDDGRIVVNGWPYAIK
;
A
#
# COMPACT_ATOMS: atom_id res chain seq x y z
N MET A 1 16.38 11.06 8.96
CA MET A 1 16.96 10.55 7.69
C MET A 1 15.86 9.77 7.01
N ASN A 2 15.59 10.02 5.73
CA ASN A 2 14.41 9.50 5.04
C ASN A 2 14.75 8.17 4.33
N TRP A 3 14.89 7.10 5.12
CA TRP A 3 15.14 5.75 4.61
C TRP A 3 13.88 4.90 4.70
N LEU A 4 13.79 3.91 3.82
CA LEU A 4 12.76 2.89 3.78
C LEU A 4 13.42 1.52 3.84
N ASN A 5 12.70 0.56 4.39
CA ASN A 5 13.00 -0.86 4.38
C ASN A 5 11.87 -1.58 3.63
N LEU A 6 12.09 -1.90 2.36
CA LEU A 6 11.09 -2.51 1.50
C LEU A 6 11.18 -4.03 1.54
N ALA A 7 10.01 -4.67 1.60
CA ALA A 7 9.87 -6.10 1.40
C ALA A 7 9.79 -6.45 -0.09
N SER A 8 9.10 -5.62 -0.86
CA SER A 8 8.93 -5.73 -2.30
C SER A 8 8.38 -4.43 -2.86
N TRP A 9 8.52 -4.21 -4.17
CA TRP A 9 7.78 -3.18 -4.88
C TRP A 9 7.50 -3.63 -6.32
N LEU A 10 6.43 -3.09 -6.91
CA LEU A 10 6.08 -3.27 -8.31
C LEU A 10 5.94 -1.90 -9.00
N PRO A 11 6.50 -1.73 -10.21
CA PRO A 11 6.47 -0.45 -10.92
C PRO A 11 5.08 -0.10 -11.46
N CYS A 12 4.23 -1.09 -11.76
CA CYS A 12 2.88 -0.87 -12.29
C CYS A 12 2.02 -2.09 -11.97
N THR A 13 0.81 -1.90 -11.46
CA THR A 13 -0.22 -2.91 -11.14
C THR A 13 -1.60 -2.25 -11.15
N GLU A 14 -2.65 -3.00 -11.43
CA GLU A 14 -4.05 -2.54 -11.38
C GLU A 14 -4.85 -3.19 -10.24
N VAL A 15 -4.19 -4.03 -9.41
CA VAL A 15 -4.87 -4.82 -8.36
C VAL A 15 -4.58 -4.33 -6.93
N GLU A 16 -3.83 -3.25 -6.77
CA GLU A 16 -3.39 -2.70 -5.46
C GLU A 16 -3.94 -1.28 -5.19
N GLY A 17 -5.04 -0.88 -5.80
CA GLY A 17 -5.67 0.43 -5.61
C GLY A 17 -6.34 0.96 -6.89
N PRO A 18 -6.86 2.19 -6.87
CA PRO A 18 -7.56 2.77 -8.02
C PRO A 18 -6.59 3.09 -9.17
N GLY A 19 -6.95 2.61 -10.36
CA GLY A 19 -6.20 2.78 -11.60
C GLY A 19 -4.87 2.02 -11.66
N LYS A 20 -4.01 2.42 -12.59
CA LYS A 20 -2.63 1.89 -12.70
C LYS A 20 -1.77 2.55 -11.64
N ARG A 21 -1.12 1.75 -10.79
CA ARG A 21 -0.32 2.28 -9.69
C ARG A 21 1.00 1.54 -9.53
N ALA A 22 1.99 2.20 -8.97
CA ALA A 22 3.09 1.50 -8.34
C ALA A 22 2.67 1.01 -6.95
N ALA A 23 3.18 -0.14 -6.51
CA ALA A 23 2.86 -0.71 -5.20
C ALA A 23 4.14 -0.96 -4.40
N LEU A 24 4.22 -0.45 -3.17
CA LEU A 24 5.37 -0.59 -2.28
C LEU A 24 4.94 -1.34 -1.02
N TRP A 25 5.44 -2.57 -0.87
CA TRP A 25 5.29 -3.34 0.35
C TRP A 25 6.47 -3.03 1.28
N VAL A 26 6.20 -2.37 2.41
CA VAL A 26 7.23 -2.17 3.44
C VAL A 26 7.47 -3.45 4.25
N GLN A 27 8.68 -3.59 4.79
CA GLN A 27 9.07 -4.68 5.67
C GLN A 27 8.92 -4.30 7.15
N GLY A 28 8.31 -5.19 7.94
CA GLY A 28 8.08 -5.03 9.38
C GLY A 28 6.66 -4.59 9.69
N CYS A 29 5.99 -5.33 10.59
CA CYS A 29 4.64 -5.05 11.07
C CYS A 29 4.51 -5.45 12.54
N ASP A 30 3.96 -4.57 13.37
CA ASP A 30 3.71 -4.81 14.80
C ASP A 30 2.31 -5.40 15.07
N LYS A 31 1.37 -5.32 14.12
CA LYS A 31 -0.01 -5.82 14.27
C LYS A 31 -0.14 -7.35 14.26
N ARG A 32 0.69 -8.02 13.45
CA ARG A 32 0.79 -9.51 13.38
C ARG A 32 -0.56 -10.23 13.25
N CYS A 33 -1.45 -9.71 12.41
CA CYS A 33 -2.81 -10.21 12.23
C CYS A 33 -2.84 -11.71 11.90
N VAL A 34 -3.73 -12.46 12.55
CA VAL A 34 -3.95 -13.89 12.25
C VAL A 34 -4.53 -14.05 10.86
N GLY A 35 -3.83 -14.81 10.01
CA GLY A 35 -4.22 -15.02 8.62
C GLY A 35 -3.78 -13.89 7.67
N CYS A 36 -2.81 -13.06 8.07
CA CYS A 36 -2.20 -12.07 7.17
C CYS A 36 -1.79 -12.70 5.82
N CYS A 37 -2.16 -12.05 4.71
CA CYS A 37 -1.83 -12.52 3.36
C CYS A 37 -0.34 -12.38 3.01
N ASN A 38 0.40 -11.55 3.76
CA ASN A 38 1.82 -11.28 3.58
C ASN A 38 2.65 -11.65 4.83
N PRO A 39 2.62 -12.91 5.31
CA PRO A 39 3.26 -13.29 6.58
C PRO A 39 4.78 -13.07 6.56
N GLY A 40 5.41 -13.13 5.39
CA GLY A 40 6.85 -12.85 5.22
C GLY A 40 7.23 -11.39 5.49
N TYR A 41 6.28 -10.45 5.45
CA TYR A 41 6.54 -9.02 5.62
C TYR A 41 6.39 -8.58 7.08
N LEU A 42 5.97 -9.47 7.98
CA LEU A 42 5.69 -9.14 9.38
C LEU A 42 6.95 -8.94 10.23
N LYS A 43 8.02 -9.72 9.99
CA LYS A 43 9.24 -9.64 10.80
C LYS A 43 9.90 -8.27 10.62
N ILE A 44 10.29 -7.64 11.73
CA ILE A 44 11.10 -6.42 11.72
C ILE A 44 12.56 -6.85 11.53
N ILE A 45 12.95 -6.98 10.26
CA ILE A 45 14.30 -7.30 9.81
C ILE A 45 14.63 -6.42 8.62
N GLU A 46 15.91 -6.14 8.40
CA GLU A 46 16.36 -5.45 7.19
C GLU A 46 16.13 -6.33 5.96
N ARG A 47 15.67 -5.71 4.87
CA ARG A 47 15.51 -6.34 3.57
C ARG A 47 16.12 -5.46 2.49
N GLU A 48 15.34 -4.62 1.79
CA GLU A 48 15.89 -3.63 0.87
C GLU A 48 15.87 -2.25 1.53
N ILE A 49 17.04 -1.80 2.00
CA ILE A 49 17.20 -0.44 2.53
C ILE A 49 17.42 0.54 1.39
N ILE A 50 16.51 1.49 1.22
CA ILE A 50 16.53 2.46 0.13
C ILE A 50 16.27 3.88 0.66
N HIS A 51 16.99 4.86 0.10
CA HIS A 51 16.74 6.26 0.41
C HIS A 51 15.48 6.75 -0.31
N ALA A 52 14.67 7.58 0.34
CA ALA A 52 13.41 8.09 -0.21
C ALA A 52 13.59 8.73 -1.60
N ASN A 53 14.62 9.56 -1.80
CA ASN A 53 14.90 10.17 -3.11
C ASN A 53 15.11 9.13 -4.22
N THR A 54 15.84 8.05 -3.95
CA THR A 54 16.05 6.98 -4.92
C THR A 54 14.74 6.26 -5.25
N MET A 55 13.84 6.12 -4.27
CA MET A 55 12.52 5.56 -4.52
C MET A 55 11.63 6.52 -5.32
N ILE A 56 11.72 7.83 -5.07
CA ILE A 56 11.02 8.85 -5.87
C ILE A 56 11.46 8.75 -7.33
N ASP A 57 12.77 8.71 -7.61
CA ASP A 57 13.30 8.59 -8.97
C ASP A 57 12.77 7.34 -9.69
N ARG A 58 12.72 6.19 -8.99
CA ARG A 58 12.14 4.94 -9.52
C ARG A 58 10.64 5.09 -9.84
N LEU A 59 9.89 5.79 -9.00
CA LEU A 59 8.45 5.99 -9.19
C LEU A 59 8.14 6.95 -10.32
N LEU A 60 8.94 8.00 -10.48
CA LEU A 60 8.81 8.93 -11.59
C LEU A 60 9.14 8.26 -12.93
N ALA A 61 10.21 7.45 -12.99
CA ALA A 61 10.51 6.66 -14.18
C ALA A 61 9.38 5.68 -14.52
N ALA A 62 8.82 4.99 -13.51
CA ALA A 62 7.67 4.11 -13.73
C ALA A 62 6.42 4.88 -14.17
N HIS A 63 6.21 6.09 -13.67
CA HIS A 63 5.13 6.97 -14.12
C HIS A 63 5.27 7.38 -15.58
N GLU A 64 6.48 7.78 -16.01
CA GLU A 64 6.77 8.11 -17.40
C GLU A 64 6.56 6.92 -18.34
N GLU A 65 6.96 5.71 -17.92
CA GLU A 65 6.84 4.50 -18.73
C GLU A 65 5.39 3.99 -18.84
N TRP A 66 4.66 3.96 -17.73
CA TRP A 66 3.37 3.24 -17.63
C TRP A 66 2.15 4.16 -17.52
N GLY A 67 2.34 5.47 -17.36
CA GLY A 67 1.25 6.43 -17.18
C GLY A 67 0.47 6.18 -15.88
N LEU A 68 1.19 6.04 -14.77
CA LEU A 68 0.60 5.73 -13.47
C LEU A 68 -0.40 6.81 -12.99
N GLU A 69 -1.50 6.38 -12.39
CA GLU A 69 -2.46 7.22 -11.66
C GLU A 69 -1.96 7.57 -10.25
N GLY A 70 -1.18 6.68 -9.65
CA GLY A 70 -0.69 6.86 -8.30
C GLY A 70 0.25 5.79 -7.78
N VAL A 71 0.44 5.83 -6.46
CA VAL A 71 1.25 4.90 -5.70
C VAL A 71 0.46 4.38 -4.52
N THR A 72 0.62 3.10 -4.20
CA THR A 72 0.04 2.47 -3.01
C THR A 72 1.15 2.04 -2.05
N PHE A 73 1.06 2.45 -0.79
CA PHE A 73 1.91 1.96 0.30
C PHE A 73 1.15 0.92 1.12
N LEU A 74 1.73 -0.27 1.27
CA LEU A 74 1.07 -1.41 1.91
C LEU A 74 2.10 -2.40 2.48
N GLY A 75 1.67 -3.62 2.80
CA GLY A 75 2.55 -4.71 3.21
C GLY A 75 2.66 -4.88 4.71
N GLY A 76 3.86 -4.66 5.27
CA GLY A 76 4.09 -4.73 6.71
C GLY A 76 3.22 -3.73 7.48
N GLU A 77 3.79 -2.63 7.95
CA GLU A 77 3.03 -1.51 8.50
C GLU A 77 3.66 -0.19 8.01
N PRO A 78 3.06 0.48 7.01
CA PRO A 78 3.57 1.72 6.46
C PRO A 78 3.87 2.80 7.51
N PHE A 79 3.06 2.93 8.56
CA PHE A 79 3.27 3.97 9.56
C PHE A 79 4.49 3.74 10.46
N LEU A 80 5.05 2.52 10.53
CA LEU A 80 6.36 2.30 11.16
C LEU A 80 7.52 2.96 10.38
N GLN A 81 7.28 3.33 9.12
CA GLN A 81 8.24 3.97 8.24
C GLN A 81 7.74 5.34 7.73
N ALA A 82 6.82 5.97 8.48
CA ALA A 82 6.09 7.15 8.04
C ALA A 82 7.00 8.31 7.61
N GLN A 83 8.12 8.55 8.29
CA GLN A 83 9.09 9.59 7.88
C GLN A 83 9.61 9.41 6.46
N GLY A 84 10.03 8.19 6.09
CA GLY A 84 10.54 7.90 4.76
C GLY A 84 9.44 7.96 3.71
N LEU A 85 8.27 7.38 4.03
CA LEU A 85 7.13 7.35 3.13
C LEU A 85 6.51 8.73 2.91
N ALA A 86 6.54 9.62 3.91
CA ALA A 86 6.07 11.00 3.76
C ALA A 86 6.89 11.76 2.72
N ALA A 87 8.22 11.57 2.70
CA ALA A 87 9.07 12.18 1.69
C ALA A 87 8.78 11.63 0.28
N VAL A 88 8.52 10.33 0.18
CA VAL A 88 8.10 9.73 -1.10
C VAL A 88 6.74 10.26 -1.55
N ALA A 89 5.75 10.27 -0.65
CA ALA A 89 4.40 10.78 -0.91
C ALA A 89 4.41 12.23 -1.41
N GLU A 90 5.18 13.09 -0.74
CA GLU A 90 5.39 14.47 -1.16
C GLU A 90 5.99 14.56 -2.57
N GLY A 91 7.08 13.83 -2.83
CA GLY A 91 7.76 13.85 -4.12
C GLY A 91 6.88 13.40 -5.28
N VAL A 92 6.13 12.31 -5.12
CA VAL A 92 5.24 11.80 -6.18
C VAL A 92 4.00 12.67 -6.35
N SER A 93 3.51 13.31 -5.27
CA SER A 93 2.38 14.24 -5.34
C SER A 93 2.69 15.46 -6.20
N TYR A 94 3.93 15.96 -6.17
CA TYR A 94 4.35 17.05 -7.06
C TYR A 94 4.37 16.66 -8.54
N ALA A 95 4.47 15.37 -8.86
CA ALA A 95 4.33 14.84 -10.21
C ALA A 95 2.86 14.51 -10.57
N GLY A 96 1.90 14.84 -9.71
CA GLY A 96 0.47 14.62 -9.94
C GLY A 96 -0.01 13.19 -9.61
N LEU A 97 0.84 12.32 -9.08
CA LEU A 97 0.46 10.98 -8.65
C LEU A 97 -0.36 11.03 -7.35
N SER A 98 -1.38 10.20 -7.26
CA SER A 98 -2.11 10.01 -5.99
C SER A 98 -1.36 9.10 -5.03
N VAL A 99 -1.69 9.19 -3.74
CA VAL A 99 -1.14 8.32 -2.69
C VAL A 99 -2.27 7.61 -1.95
N MET A 100 -2.21 6.28 -1.93
CA MET A 100 -3.08 5.42 -1.15
C MET A 100 -2.24 4.66 -0.12
N VAL A 101 -2.71 4.53 1.11
CA VAL A 101 -1.98 3.82 2.18
C VAL A 101 -2.90 2.84 2.89
N PHE A 102 -2.48 1.57 2.96
CA PHE A 102 -3.09 0.56 3.83
C PHE A 102 -2.36 0.52 5.17
N THR A 103 -3.08 0.50 6.27
CA THR A 103 -2.50 0.43 7.61
C THR A 103 -3.35 -0.43 8.53
N GLY A 104 -2.71 -1.12 9.47
CA GLY A 104 -3.39 -1.83 10.54
C GLY A 104 -3.73 -0.95 11.73
N TYR A 105 -3.31 0.32 11.75
CA TYR A 105 -3.82 1.31 12.70
C TYR A 105 -5.16 1.85 12.22
N THR A 106 -6.06 2.18 13.13
CA THR A 106 -7.27 2.95 12.84
C THR A 106 -6.94 4.44 12.71
N MET A 107 -7.78 5.22 12.04
CA MET A 107 -7.60 6.69 11.99
C MET A 107 -7.57 7.35 13.36
N GLY A 108 -8.33 6.81 14.33
CA GLY A 108 -8.27 7.25 15.72
C GLY A 108 -6.87 7.02 16.32
N GLU A 109 -6.32 5.81 16.17
CA GLU A 109 -4.96 5.50 16.62
C GLU A 109 -3.93 6.40 15.91
N LEU A 110 -4.04 6.62 14.59
CA LEU A 110 -3.10 7.45 13.83
C LEU A 110 -3.07 8.92 14.28
N ASN A 111 -4.20 9.47 14.73
CA ASN A 111 -4.27 10.82 15.25
C ASN A 111 -3.56 10.96 16.61
N GLU A 112 -3.49 9.88 17.38
CA GLU A 112 -2.80 9.80 18.68
C GLU A 112 -1.35 9.28 18.55
N LEU A 113 -1.00 8.72 17.39
CA LEU A 113 0.25 8.03 17.15
C LEU A 113 1.43 9.00 17.06
N ASN A 114 2.34 8.93 18.04
CA ASN A 114 3.54 9.76 18.11
C ASN A 114 4.73 9.17 17.32
N LEU A 115 4.48 8.49 16.20
CA LEU A 115 5.55 8.07 15.30
C LEU A 115 6.01 9.24 14.43
N HIS A 116 7.33 9.37 14.26
CA HIS A 116 7.91 10.45 13.50
C HIS A 116 7.50 10.34 12.02
N GLY A 117 6.92 11.41 11.49
CA GLY A 117 6.44 11.47 10.10
C GLY A 117 4.98 11.09 9.88
N THR A 118 4.24 10.60 10.89
CA THR A 118 2.81 10.23 10.75
C THR A 118 1.98 11.36 10.15
N GLN A 119 2.02 12.54 10.75
CA GLN A 119 1.26 13.71 10.28
C GLN A 119 1.70 14.19 8.90
N ALA A 120 3.00 14.05 8.58
CA ALA A 120 3.51 14.38 7.26
C ALA A 120 3.03 13.40 6.19
N LEU A 121 2.98 12.10 6.50
CA LEU A 121 2.44 11.09 5.59
C LEU A 121 0.94 11.29 5.36
N LEU A 122 0.17 11.52 6.43
CA LEU A 122 -1.26 11.80 6.34
C LEU A 122 -1.56 13.02 5.47
N LYS A 123 -0.76 14.10 5.61
CA LYS A 123 -0.89 15.31 4.80
C LYS A 123 -0.80 15.05 3.29
N TRP A 124 0.02 14.10 2.87
CA TRP A 124 0.28 13.78 1.46
C TRP A 124 -0.45 12.52 0.99
N THR A 125 -1.37 11.99 1.78
CA THR A 125 -2.17 10.81 1.43
C THR A 125 -3.54 11.25 0.92
N ASP A 126 -4.02 10.66 -0.17
CA ASP A 126 -5.39 10.89 -0.68
C ASP A 126 -6.39 9.93 -0.04
N VAL A 127 -5.99 8.66 0.14
CA VAL A 127 -6.86 7.59 0.68
C VAL A 127 -6.10 6.77 1.72
N ILE A 128 -6.69 6.63 2.90
CA ILE A 128 -6.27 5.65 3.91
C ILE A 128 -7.27 4.51 3.92
N VAL A 129 -6.78 3.27 3.92
CA VAL A 129 -7.56 2.09 4.31
C VAL A 129 -7.02 1.62 5.66
N ASP A 130 -7.85 1.77 6.70
CA ASP A 130 -7.42 1.60 8.07
C ASP A 130 -7.85 0.27 8.71
N GLY A 131 -7.27 -0.01 9.87
CA GLY A 131 -7.67 -1.11 10.75
C GLY A 131 -6.99 -2.46 10.45
N PRO A 132 -6.79 -3.29 11.49
CA PRO A 132 -6.13 -4.58 11.34
C PRO A 132 -6.99 -5.55 10.55
N TYR A 133 -6.35 -6.45 9.80
CA TYR A 133 -7.04 -7.56 9.15
C TYR A 133 -7.65 -8.53 10.17
N GLN A 134 -8.93 -8.87 9.99
CA GLN A 134 -9.67 -9.83 10.80
C GLN A 134 -10.13 -11.02 9.96
N SER A 135 -9.44 -12.15 10.07
CA SER A 135 -9.79 -13.38 9.34
C SER A 135 -11.17 -13.94 9.67
N SER A 136 -11.73 -13.62 10.84
CA SER A 136 -13.10 -14.00 11.23
C SER A 136 -14.19 -13.23 10.49
N SER A 137 -13.86 -12.10 9.86
CA SER A 137 -14.82 -11.13 9.32
C SER A 137 -14.44 -10.70 7.90
N PRO A 138 -14.30 -11.63 6.94
CA PRO A 138 -13.81 -11.28 5.59
C PRO A 138 -14.80 -10.38 4.86
N ASP A 139 -14.31 -9.31 4.24
CA ASP A 139 -15.12 -8.43 3.38
C ASP A 139 -15.12 -8.94 1.95
N ARG A 140 -16.29 -9.35 1.44
CA ARG A 140 -16.45 -9.95 0.10
C ARG A 140 -17.05 -9.02 -0.93
N THR A 141 -17.28 -7.76 -0.59
CA THR A 141 -18.05 -6.84 -1.41
C THR A 141 -17.19 -5.68 -1.91
N ARG A 142 -16.40 -5.07 -1.02
CA ARG A 142 -15.60 -3.88 -1.35
C ARG A 142 -14.26 -4.24 -1.98
N ASN A 143 -13.74 -3.35 -2.83
CA ASN A 143 -12.41 -3.50 -3.42
C ASN A 143 -11.30 -3.46 -2.35
N TRP A 144 -10.25 -4.25 -2.55
CA TRP A 144 -8.97 -4.29 -1.80
C TRP A 144 -8.99 -4.57 -0.29
N VAL A 145 -10.07 -4.28 0.44
CA VAL A 145 -10.17 -4.52 1.89
C VAL A 145 -10.29 -6.02 2.19
N GLY A 146 -9.54 -6.49 3.19
CA GLY A 146 -9.53 -7.88 3.59
C GLY A 146 -10.67 -8.24 4.54
N SER A 147 -11.10 -7.31 5.39
CA SER A 147 -12.10 -7.54 6.44
C SER A 147 -13.05 -6.36 6.66
N THR A 148 -14.27 -6.65 7.12
CA THR A 148 -15.37 -5.67 7.18
C THR A 148 -15.15 -4.54 8.17
N ASN A 149 -14.23 -4.72 9.13
CA ASN A 149 -13.85 -3.67 10.07
C ASN A 149 -13.01 -2.56 9.42
N GLN A 150 -12.34 -2.83 8.30
CA GLN A 150 -11.48 -1.86 7.63
C GLN A 150 -12.31 -0.79 6.94
N GLN A 151 -11.89 0.48 7.06
CA GLN A 151 -12.61 1.64 6.53
C GLN A 151 -11.75 2.44 5.56
N PHE A 152 -12.39 2.98 4.53
CA PHE A 152 -11.78 3.97 3.65
C PHE A 152 -11.94 5.36 4.26
N HIS A 153 -10.88 6.15 4.21
CA HIS A 153 -10.88 7.56 4.60
C HIS A 153 -10.30 8.39 3.46
N TYR A 154 -11.11 9.31 2.94
CA TYR A 154 -10.76 10.22 1.85
C TYR A 154 -10.24 11.52 2.43
N LEU A 155 -8.93 11.73 2.38
CA LEU A 155 -8.28 12.92 2.96
C LEU A 155 -8.23 14.10 1.98
N THR A 156 -8.47 13.82 0.69
CA THR A 156 -8.60 14.84 -0.37
C THR A 156 -9.85 14.56 -1.21
N ASN A 157 -10.21 15.52 -2.07
CA ASN A 157 -11.34 15.38 -3.01
C ASN A 157 -10.99 14.56 -4.26
N ARG A 158 -9.82 13.91 -4.30
CA ARG A 158 -9.36 13.15 -5.48
C ARG A 158 -10.18 11.88 -5.70
N TYR A 159 -10.66 11.29 -4.62
CA TYR A 159 -11.46 10.06 -4.63
C TYR A 159 -12.70 10.22 -3.75
N SER A 160 -13.66 9.31 -3.93
CA SER A 160 -14.85 9.16 -3.09
C SER A 160 -15.22 7.69 -2.96
N GLU A 161 -16.29 7.38 -2.22
CA GLU A 161 -16.86 6.03 -2.05
C GLU A 161 -17.09 5.26 -3.37
N SER A 162 -17.15 5.97 -4.50
CA SER A 162 -17.23 5.37 -5.83
C SER A 162 -16.09 4.40 -6.16
N ILE A 163 -14.91 4.53 -5.52
CA ILE A 163 -13.78 3.60 -5.71
C ILE A 163 -13.93 2.29 -4.91
N GLU A 164 -14.81 2.25 -3.90
CA GLU A 164 -15.02 1.05 -3.08
C GLU A 164 -15.82 -0.04 -3.82
N GLY A 165 -16.64 0.40 -4.78
CA GLY A 165 -17.54 -0.45 -5.54
C GLY A 165 -16.88 -1.12 -6.75
N SER A 166 -17.35 -2.32 -7.07
CA SER A 166 -16.88 -3.11 -8.21
C SER A 166 -17.84 -2.98 -9.40
N THR A 167 -17.40 -2.44 -10.54
CA THR A 167 -18.12 -2.64 -11.83
C THR A 167 -17.78 -3.97 -12.49
N LEU A 168 -16.81 -4.71 -11.96
CA LEU A 168 -16.43 -6.06 -12.37
C LEU A 168 -16.64 -7.03 -11.19
N PRO A 169 -17.15 -8.25 -11.38
CA PRO A 169 -16.83 -9.30 -10.44
C PRO A 169 -15.35 -9.61 -10.65
N ASP A 170 -14.50 -9.30 -9.68
CA ASP A 170 -13.44 -10.18 -9.20
C ASP A 170 -12.32 -9.36 -8.56
N ARG A 171 -12.22 -9.53 -7.24
CA ARG A 171 -10.93 -9.61 -6.55
C ARG A 171 -9.89 -10.24 -7.48
N ALA A 172 -9.01 -9.44 -8.05
CA ALA A 172 -8.08 -9.87 -9.07
C ALA A 172 -6.75 -10.28 -8.45
N MET A 173 -6.07 -11.21 -9.11
CA MET A 173 -4.73 -11.66 -8.76
C MET A 173 -3.85 -11.50 -10.00
N GLU A 174 -2.71 -10.83 -9.84
CA GLU A 174 -1.78 -10.58 -10.92
C GLU A 174 -0.59 -11.53 -10.80
N TRP A 175 -0.24 -12.18 -11.92
CA TRP A 175 0.86 -13.14 -12.01
C TRP A 175 1.91 -12.61 -12.95
N ARG A 176 3.13 -12.45 -12.46
CA ARG A 176 4.29 -12.00 -13.23
C ARG A 176 5.28 -13.15 -13.33
N ILE A 177 5.53 -13.62 -14.53
CA ILE A 177 6.46 -14.70 -14.82
C ILE A 177 7.63 -14.08 -15.57
N SER A 178 8.82 -14.12 -14.96
CA SER A 178 10.07 -13.66 -15.57
C SER A 178 10.70 -14.76 -16.42
N ASP A 179 11.54 -14.38 -17.40
CA ASP A 179 12.23 -15.30 -18.30
C ASP A 179 13.13 -16.31 -17.58
N ASP A 180 13.58 -15.99 -16.37
CA ASP A 180 14.37 -16.87 -15.51
C ASP A 180 13.52 -17.79 -14.62
N GLY A 181 12.20 -17.85 -14.86
CA GLY A 181 11.26 -18.70 -14.15
C GLY A 181 10.79 -18.15 -12.80
N ARG A 182 11.18 -16.93 -12.39
CA ARG A 182 10.62 -16.32 -11.18
C ARG A 182 9.15 -15.97 -11.38
N ILE A 183 8.33 -16.33 -10.40
CA ILE A 183 6.91 -15.99 -10.34
C ILE A 183 6.69 -15.03 -9.18
N VAL A 184 6.12 -13.86 -9.46
CA VAL A 184 5.65 -12.91 -8.45
C VAL A 184 4.13 -12.83 -8.56
N VAL A 185 3.45 -12.88 -7.42
CA VAL A 185 1.99 -12.82 -7.33
C VAL A 185 1.60 -11.72 -6.36
N ASN A 186 0.63 -10.91 -6.75
CA ASN A 186 0.03 -9.87 -5.92
C ASN A 186 -1.49 -9.76 -6.18
N GLY A 187 -2.15 -8.89 -5.43
CA GLY A 187 -3.61 -8.77 -5.41
C GLY A 187 -4.27 -9.73 -4.41
N TRP A 188 -5.49 -10.13 -4.72
CA TRP A 188 -6.31 -10.89 -3.79
C TRP A 188 -5.82 -12.33 -3.61
N PRO A 189 -5.57 -12.79 -2.36
CA PRO A 189 -5.12 -14.16 -2.13
C PRO A 189 -6.26 -15.15 -2.37
N TYR A 190 -6.10 -16.01 -3.38
CA TYR A 190 -6.95 -17.17 -3.60
C TYR A 190 -6.22 -18.47 -3.25
N ALA A 191 -6.94 -19.38 -2.58
CA ALA A 191 -6.48 -20.75 -2.44
C ALA A 191 -6.74 -21.48 -3.77
N ILE A 192 -5.66 -21.85 -4.47
CA ILE A 192 -5.74 -22.79 -5.59
C ILE A 192 -5.77 -24.20 -4.97
N LYS A 193 -6.85 -24.94 -5.21
CA LYS A 193 -7.01 -26.34 -4.77
C LYS A 193 -6.54 -27.30 -5.85
#